data_AF-A0A3A4JPQ7-F1
#
_entry.id   AF-A0A3A4JPQ7-F1
#
_cell.length_a   1.000
_cell.length_b   1.000
_cell.length_c   1.000
_cell.angle_alpha   90.00
_cell.angle_beta   90.00
_cell.angle_gamma   90.00
#
_symmetry.space_group_name_H-M   'P 1'
#
loop_
_entity.id
_entity.type
_entity.pdbx_description
1 polymer ?
#
loop_
_entity_poly.entity_id
_entity_poly.type
_entity_poly.pdbx_seq_one_letter_code
_entity_poly.pdbx_strand_id
1 'polypeptide(L)'
;MIVTEMYNGQGLGNQLWCYVVTRVIAKDKGFAFGIKSPEKFKGRDFMDLDFGQPVIGGEGPEGGPPRKLPDGIKFYYNERRINHPENGVDIRTHDENLVNVPDNTKIDGIMQDEQYIIHRKNEIREWLKVKPKLECFDYAKDDICVINFRGGEYVHIKNVFLPQKYWDDAVKHMQSINPNFKFVVITDDVKTAKKFFPRFEVFHFNIAKDYIIIKNAHYLILSNSSFACFPAWLNENLKFCIAPKYWSQYNTSDGYWGCSYNMIEGWQYLGREGKLSDYAACQKEFLEYRLKHFKFFQQAKINRGFSAKPVPKFSLVYRVLRKIKGLLGT
;
A
#
# COMPACT_ATOMS: atom_id res chain seq x y z
N MET A 1 15.53 -3.28 19.99
CA MET A 1 15.29 -2.60 18.68
C MET A 1 14.38 -3.42 17.75
N ILE A 2 13.51 -2.79 16.95
CA ILE A 2 12.80 -3.40 15.81
C ILE A 2 13.60 -3.19 14.52
N VAL A 3 13.77 -4.23 13.72
CA VAL A 3 14.60 -4.18 12.50
C VAL A 3 13.82 -4.64 11.28
N THR A 4 13.98 -3.96 10.15
CA THR A 4 13.66 -4.54 8.83
C THR A 4 14.84 -4.35 7.88
N GLU A 5 14.70 -4.78 6.63
CA GLU A 5 15.74 -4.73 5.61
C GLU A 5 15.21 -4.23 4.27
N MET A 6 16.03 -3.44 3.58
CA MET A 6 15.77 -3.04 2.19
C MET A 6 16.28 -4.10 1.20
N TYR A 7 15.48 -4.41 0.18
CA TYR A 7 15.80 -5.42 -0.84
C TYR A 7 16.06 -4.79 -2.21
N ASN A 8 16.91 -5.44 -3.02
CA ASN A 8 17.15 -5.04 -4.40
C ASN A 8 15.89 -5.19 -5.26
N GLY A 9 15.14 -6.29 -5.03
CA GLY A 9 13.91 -6.61 -5.76
C GLY A 9 12.68 -5.76 -5.40
N GLN A 10 12.75 -4.89 -4.38
CA GLN A 10 11.61 -4.05 -3.98
C GLN A 10 11.51 -2.78 -4.82
N GLY A 11 10.32 -2.47 -5.33
CA GLY A 11 10.01 -1.12 -5.81
C GLY A 11 10.03 -0.10 -4.66
N LEU A 12 10.18 1.19 -5.00
CA LEU A 12 10.24 2.27 -3.99
C LEU A 12 9.03 2.25 -3.03
N GLY A 13 7.81 2.04 -3.55
CA GLY A 13 6.61 1.96 -2.72
C GLY A 13 6.73 0.88 -1.64
N ASN A 14 7.21 -0.32 -1.98
CA ASN A 14 7.40 -1.41 -1.02
C ASN A 14 8.48 -1.08 0.02
N GLN A 15 9.58 -0.44 -0.40
CA GLN A 15 10.65 0.01 0.50
C GLN A 15 10.11 1.01 1.53
N LEU A 16 9.32 2.00 1.08
CA LEU A 16 8.70 2.99 1.96
C LEU A 16 7.73 2.35 2.95
N TRP A 17 6.93 1.36 2.54
CA TRP A 17 6.00 0.68 3.44
C TRP A 17 6.71 -0.11 4.54
N CYS A 18 7.72 -0.90 4.18
CA CYS A 18 8.52 -1.63 5.18
C CYS A 18 9.21 -0.66 6.15
N TYR A 19 9.78 0.44 5.64
CA TYR A 19 10.39 1.49 6.45
C TYR A 19 9.40 2.13 7.43
N VAL A 20 8.26 2.61 6.92
CA VAL A 20 7.27 3.34 7.74
C VAL A 20 6.68 2.43 8.80
N VAL A 21 6.22 1.22 8.44
CA VAL A 21 5.61 0.30 9.41
C VAL A 21 6.60 -0.07 10.51
N THR A 22 7.86 -0.36 10.16
CA THR A 22 8.92 -0.63 11.15
C THR A 22 9.09 0.53 12.12
N ARG A 23 9.17 1.76 11.60
CA ARG A 23 9.33 2.96 12.42
C ARG A 23 8.11 3.25 13.28
N VAL A 24 6.89 3.03 12.77
CA VAL A 24 5.64 3.20 13.53
C VAL A 24 5.57 2.19 14.67
N ILE A 25 5.81 0.89 14.42
CA ILE A 25 5.78 -0.15 15.46
C ILE A 25 6.78 0.18 16.58
N ALA A 26 8.01 0.56 16.22
CA ALA A 26 9.01 0.94 17.20
C ALA A 26 8.58 2.16 18.01
N LYS A 27 8.09 3.21 17.35
CA LYS A 27 7.62 4.44 18.00
C LYS A 27 6.43 4.20 18.93
N ASP A 28 5.46 3.40 18.51
CA ASP A 28 4.27 3.04 19.31
C ASP A 28 4.64 2.31 20.59
N LYS A 29 5.68 1.47 20.56
CA LYS A 29 6.12 0.67 21.71
C LYS A 29 7.27 1.29 22.51
N GLY A 30 7.78 2.46 22.10
CA GLY A 30 8.94 3.09 22.74
C GLY A 30 10.25 2.32 22.52
N PHE A 31 10.36 1.58 21.41
CA PHE A 31 11.57 0.85 21.03
C PHE A 31 12.45 1.68 20.09
N ALA A 32 13.75 1.35 20.04
CA ALA A 32 14.61 1.78 18.94
C ALA A 32 14.23 1.03 17.65
N PHE A 33 14.53 1.61 16.49
CA PHE A 33 14.44 0.92 15.20
C PHE A 33 15.76 0.99 14.43
N GLY A 34 15.92 0.10 13.45
CA GLY A 34 17.05 0.11 12.52
C GLY A 34 16.67 -0.50 11.18
N ILE A 35 17.20 0.06 10.09
CA ILE A 35 16.97 -0.43 8.73
C ILE A 35 18.28 -1.01 8.19
N LYS A 36 18.29 -2.31 7.92
CA LYS A 36 19.43 -2.99 7.31
C LYS A 36 19.51 -2.68 5.81
N SER A 37 20.73 -2.63 5.30
CA SER A 37 21.04 -2.38 3.87
C SER A 37 20.51 -1.02 3.35
N PRO A 38 20.67 0.10 4.09
CA PRO A 38 20.11 1.40 3.70
C PRO A 38 20.63 1.91 2.33
N GLU A 39 21.81 1.46 1.90
CA GLU A 39 22.40 1.77 0.61
C GLU A 39 21.55 1.33 -0.60
N LYS A 40 20.63 0.37 -0.40
CA LYS A 40 19.68 -0.13 -1.41
C LYS A 40 18.43 0.75 -1.56
N PHE A 41 18.27 1.80 -0.76
CA PHE A 41 17.12 2.67 -0.83
C PHE A 41 17.07 3.41 -2.18
N LYS A 42 16.00 3.17 -2.95
CA LYS A 42 15.82 3.72 -4.31
C LYS A 42 15.48 5.22 -4.32
N GLY A 43 15.10 5.79 -3.18
CA GLY A 43 14.75 7.20 -3.04
C GLY A 43 15.88 8.11 -2.54
N ARG A 44 17.10 7.60 -2.37
CA ARG A 44 18.23 8.32 -1.73
C ARG A 44 18.57 9.67 -2.38
N ASP A 45 18.30 9.80 -3.68
CA ASP A 45 18.60 11.03 -4.42
C ASP A 45 17.66 12.18 -4.02
N PHE A 46 16.43 11.87 -3.56
CA PHE A 46 15.39 12.86 -3.30
C PHE A 46 14.71 12.83 -1.93
N MET A 47 14.99 11.83 -1.09
CA MET A 47 14.53 11.74 0.29
C MET A 47 15.70 11.42 1.21
N ASP A 48 15.76 12.11 2.35
CA ASP A 48 16.74 11.86 3.40
C ASP A 48 16.05 11.12 4.56
N LEU A 49 16.03 9.80 4.49
CA LEU A 49 15.42 8.96 5.52
C LEU A 49 16.34 8.78 6.73
N ASP A 50 15.74 8.83 7.93
CA ASP A 50 16.36 8.40 9.17
C ASP A 50 16.28 6.88 9.29
N PHE A 51 17.38 6.18 9.00
CA PHE A 51 17.43 4.72 9.05
C PHE A 51 17.56 4.14 10.47
N GLY A 52 17.50 4.98 11.51
CA GLY A 52 17.58 4.56 12.90
C GLY A 52 18.99 4.11 13.30
N GLN A 53 19.06 3.18 14.24
CA GLN A 53 20.33 2.64 14.73
C GLN A 53 20.97 1.72 13.69
N PRO A 54 22.31 1.70 13.58
CA PRO A 54 23.02 0.78 12.69
C PRO A 54 22.67 -0.67 12.99
N VAL A 55 22.33 -1.42 11.94
CA VAL A 55 22.05 -2.86 12.03
C VAL A 55 23.30 -3.63 11.61
N ILE A 56 23.96 -4.28 12.57
CA ILE A 56 25.20 -5.03 12.34
C ILE A 56 24.90 -6.52 12.26
N GLY A 57 25.54 -7.20 11.31
CA GLY A 57 25.41 -8.65 11.12
C GLY A 57 24.06 -9.05 10.49
N GLY A 58 23.69 -10.31 10.74
CA GLY A 58 22.54 -10.95 10.12
C GLY A 58 22.80 -11.44 8.69
N GLU A 59 22.33 -12.64 8.39
CA GLU A 59 22.54 -13.33 7.11
C GLU A 59 21.26 -14.03 6.69
N GLY A 60 20.98 -14.05 5.38
CA GLY A 60 19.76 -14.67 4.84
C GLY A 60 19.48 -14.22 3.41
N PRO A 61 18.52 -14.87 2.74
CA PRO A 61 17.94 -14.31 1.51
C PRO A 61 17.17 -13.01 1.80
N GLU A 62 17.08 -12.13 0.81
CA GLU A 62 16.19 -10.97 0.86
C GLU A 62 14.74 -11.43 1.07
N GLY A 63 14.02 -10.81 2.02
CA GLY A 63 12.65 -11.21 2.39
C GLY A 63 12.55 -12.37 3.37
N GLY A 64 13.69 -12.93 3.80
CA GLY A 64 13.76 -13.96 4.82
C GLY A 64 13.31 -15.37 4.35
N PRO A 65 13.29 -16.34 5.28
CA PRO A 65 13.70 -16.21 6.68
C PRO A 65 15.23 -16.03 6.83
N PRO A 66 15.70 -15.31 7.85
CA PRO A 66 17.13 -15.16 8.10
C PRO A 66 17.76 -16.50 8.50
N ARG A 67 18.96 -16.78 7.97
CA ARG A 67 19.85 -17.85 8.45
C ARG A 67 20.52 -17.47 9.77
N LYS A 68 20.81 -16.19 9.96
CA LYS A 68 21.36 -15.60 11.18
C LYS A 68 20.71 -14.25 11.44
N LEU A 69 20.34 -13.97 12.69
CA LEU A 69 19.79 -12.66 13.07
C LEU A 69 20.89 -11.61 13.25
N PRO A 70 20.58 -10.32 13.03
CA PRO A 70 21.49 -9.23 13.37
C PRO A 70 21.85 -9.22 14.87
N ASP A 71 22.96 -8.58 15.20
CA ASP A 71 23.45 -8.52 16.58
C ASP A 71 22.42 -7.82 17.48
N GLY A 72 22.18 -8.41 18.66
CA GLY A 72 21.17 -7.95 19.61
C GLY A 72 19.71 -8.29 19.26
N ILE A 73 19.43 -8.81 18.06
CA ILE A 73 18.10 -9.27 17.65
C ILE A 73 17.88 -10.72 18.08
N LYS A 74 16.76 -10.98 18.75
CA LYS A 74 16.42 -12.28 19.36
C LYS A 74 15.28 -12.99 18.63
N PHE A 75 14.44 -12.24 17.94
CA PHE A 75 13.18 -12.73 17.39
C PHE A 75 13.07 -12.41 15.88
N TYR A 76 12.31 -13.22 15.15
CA TYR A 76 12.03 -13.01 13.73
C TYR A 76 10.54 -13.17 13.41
N TYR A 77 9.90 -12.12 12.94
CA TYR A 77 8.49 -12.17 12.57
C TYR A 77 8.31 -11.84 11.09
N ASN A 78 7.67 -12.73 10.35
CA ASN A 78 7.25 -12.44 8.98
C ASN A 78 5.74 -12.15 9.00
N GLU A 79 5.34 -11.02 8.39
CA GLU A 79 3.94 -10.64 8.23
C GLU A 79 3.12 -11.81 7.72
N ARG A 80 1.99 -12.05 8.38
CA ARG A 80 1.07 -13.13 8.06
C ARG A 80 0.64 -13.03 6.60
N ARG A 81 0.94 -14.08 5.85
CA ARG A 81 0.44 -14.27 4.49
C ARG A 81 -0.87 -15.05 4.51
N ILE A 82 -1.81 -14.65 3.67
CA ILE A 82 -3.05 -15.39 3.40
C ILE A 82 -3.17 -15.42 1.88
N ASN A 83 -3.22 -16.62 1.31
CA ASN A 83 -3.40 -16.80 -0.12
C ASN A 83 -4.80 -17.33 -0.37
N HIS A 84 -5.43 -16.86 -1.43
CA HIS A 84 -6.71 -17.37 -1.88
C HIS A 84 -6.55 -18.86 -2.21
N PRO A 85 -7.40 -19.75 -1.67
CA PRO A 85 -7.17 -21.19 -1.76
C PRO A 85 -7.22 -21.73 -3.18
N GLU A 86 -7.96 -21.06 -4.07
CA GLU A 86 -8.18 -21.55 -5.45
C GLU A 86 -7.17 -21.00 -6.45
N ASN A 87 -6.77 -19.73 -6.34
CA ASN A 87 -5.95 -19.05 -7.36
C ASN A 87 -4.60 -18.57 -6.80
N GLY A 88 -4.32 -18.81 -5.52
CA GLY A 88 -3.04 -18.51 -4.88
C GLY A 88 -2.75 -17.02 -4.66
N VAL A 89 -3.66 -16.11 -5.02
CA VAL A 89 -3.45 -14.67 -4.90
C VAL A 89 -3.35 -14.25 -3.44
N ASP A 90 -2.48 -13.29 -3.15
CA ASP A 90 -2.38 -12.67 -1.83
C ASP A 90 -3.67 -11.92 -1.46
N ILE A 91 -4.38 -12.43 -0.46
CA ILE A 91 -5.58 -11.85 0.14
C ILE A 91 -5.36 -11.53 1.62
N ARG A 92 -4.09 -11.35 2.05
CA ARG A 92 -3.79 -11.04 3.44
C ARG A 92 -4.52 -9.76 3.88
N THR A 93 -4.86 -9.77 5.14
CA THR A 93 -5.55 -8.71 5.88
C THR A 93 -4.69 -8.34 7.08
N HIS A 94 -5.01 -7.21 7.71
CA HIS A 94 -4.37 -6.70 8.92
C HIS A 94 -3.85 -7.79 9.88
N ASP A 95 -2.57 -7.72 10.19
CA ASP A 95 -1.88 -8.64 11.08
C ASP A 95 -1.65 -8.00 12.46
N GLU A 96 -2.59 -8.27 13.38
CA GLU A 96 -2.50 -7.81 14.76
C GLU A 96 -1.23 -8.29 15.49
N ASN A 97 -0.62 -9.39 15.05
CA ASN A 97 0.61 -9.88 15.68
C ASN A 97 1.84 -9.11 15.22
N LEU A 98 1.87 -8.62 13.97
CA LEU A 98 2.97 -7.82 13.44
C LEU A 98 3.16 -6.56 14.29
N VAL A 99 2.08 -5.83 14.59
CA VAL A 99 2.13 -4.62 15.43
C VAL A 99 2.37 -4.92 16.91
N ASN A 100 2.30 -6.18 17.32
CA ASN A 100 2.48 -6.62 18.71
C ASN A 100 3.76 -7.40 18.98
N VAL A 101 4.70 -7.42 18.02
CA VAL A 101 6.02 -8.03 18.21
C VAL A 101 6.74 -7.41 19.43
N PRO A 102 7.51 -8.23 20.18
CA PRO A 102 8.32 -7.72 21.28
C PRO A 102 9.53 -6.93 20.75
N ASP A 103 10.23 -6.25 21.65
CA ASP A 103 11.50 -5.63 21.30
C ASP A 103 12.54 -6.67 20.84
N ASN A 104 13.57 -6.24 20.12
CA ASN A 104 14.63 -7.09 19.56
C ASN A 104 14.10 -8.09 18.53
N THR A 105 13.21 -7.62 17.66
CA THR A 105 12.58 -8.41 16.60
C THR A 105 12.98 -7.88 15.21
N LYS A 106 13.45 -8.77 14.34
CA LYS A 106 13.49 -8.52 12.89
C LYS A 106 12.11 -8.80 12.31
N ILE A 107 11.52 -7.85 11.58
CA ILE A 107 10.25 -7.98 10.90
C ILE A 107 10.44 -7.96 9.37
N ASP A 108 9.79 -8.87 8.67
CA ASP A 108 9.71 -8.94 7.20
C ASP A 108 8.27 -9.04 6.73
N GLY A 109 7.98 -8.66 5.49
CA GLY A 109 6.62 -8.63 4.96
C GLY A 109 6.46 -7.73 3.75
N ILE A 110 5.20 -7.50 3.37
CA ILE A 110 4.84 -6.45 2.43
C ILE A 110 4.42 -5.20 3.21
N MET A 111 3.73 -5.38 4.35
CA MET A 111 3.45 -4.35 5.35
C MET A 111 2.72 -3.13 4.79
N GLN A 112 1.73 -3.33 3.92
CA GLN A 112 1.08 -2.24 3.20
C GLN A 112 -0.34 -1.92 3.69
N ASP A 113 -0.70 -2.34 4.90
CA ASP A 113 -2.00 -2.01 5.48
C ASP A 113 -1.94 -0.63 6.11
N GLU A 114 -2.79 0.29 5.62
CA GLU A 114 -2.94 1.64 6.16
C GLU A 114 -3.25 1.61 7.67
N GLN A 115 -3.96 0.60 8.16
CA GLN A 115 -4.29 0.47 9.59
C GLN A 115 -3.06 0.35 10.49
N TYR A 116 -1.90 -0.05 9.96
CA TYR A 116 -0.66 -0.05 10.74
C TYR A 116 -0.15 1.36 11.05
N ILE A 117 -0.54 2.38 10.26
CA ILE A 117 0.17 3.65 10.18
C ILE A 117 -0.73 4.90 10.23
N ILE A 118 -2.04 4.75 10.04
CA ILE A 118 -2.98 5.87 9.87
C ILE A 118 -2.96 6.87 11.04
N HIS A 119 -2.82 6.39 12.27
CA HIS A 119 -2.76 7.23 13.48
C HIS A 119 -1.52 8.11 13.57
N ARG A 120 -0.51 7.89 12.70
CA ARG A 120 0.73 8.70 12.61
C ARG A 120 0.91 9.42 11.29
N LYS A 121 -0.17 9.61 10.51
CA LYS A 121 -0.11 10.23 9.17
C LYS A 121 0.68 11.53 9.13
N ASN A 122 0.54 12.39 10.14
CA ASN A 122 1.27 13.66 10.23
C ASN A 122 2.76 13.47 10.46
N GLU A 123 3.19 12.58 11.37
CA GLU A 123 4.62 12.29 11.51
C GLU A 123 5.20 11.62 10.27
N ILE A 124 4.45 10.74 9.62
CA ILE A 124 4.92 10.05 8.41
C ILE A 124 5.12 11.04 7.26
N ARG A 125 4.26 12.06 7.14
CA ARG A 125 4.47 13.15 6.18
C ARG A 125 5.81 13.84 6.39
N GLU A 126 6.19 14.10 7.64
CA GLU A 126 7.50 14.67 7.97
C GLU A 126 8.65 13.71 7.64
N TRP A 127 8.48 12.41 7.90
CA TRP A 127 9.50 11.40 7.66
C TRP A 127 9.79 11.15 6.18
N LEU A 128 8.79 11.34 5.32
CA LEU A 128 8.88 11.10 3.88
C LEU A 128 8.98 12.40 3.07
N LYS A 129 9.40 13.51 3.70
CA LYS A 129 9.64 14.76 2.99
C LYS A 129 10.65 14.60 1.88
N VAL A 130 10.32 15.18 0.72
CA VAL A 130 11.26 15.31 -0.38
C VAL A 130 12.20 16.47 -0.13
N LYS A 131 13.42 16.39 -0.66
CA LYS A 131 14.42 17.48 -0.53
C LYS A 131 13.83 18.79 -1.10
N PRO A 132 13.82 19.91 -0.35
CA PRO A 132 13.19 21.15 -0.78
C PRO A 132 13.64 21.64 -2.17
N LYS A 133 14.92 21.44 -2.51
CA LYS A 133 15.49 21.81 -3.81
C LYS A 133 14.95 21.03 -5.02
N LEU A 134 14.30 19.88 -4.77
CA LEU A 134 13.70 19.03 -5.81
C LEU A 134 12.18 19.19 -5.88
N GLU A 135 11.58 19.87 -4.90
CA GLU A 135 10.14 20.10 -4.88
C GLU A 135 9.73 20.88 -6.14
N CYS A 136 8.65 20.42 -6.78
CA CYS A 136 8.05 21.12 -7.91
C CYS A 136 6.54 20.93 -7.91
N PHE A 137 5.85 21.87 -8.55
CA PHE A 137 4.39 21.88 -8.66
C PHE A 137 3.95 21.67 -10.11
N ASP A 138 4.79 20.99 -10.89
CA ASP A 138 4.46 20.59 -12.26
C ASP A 138 3.16 19.78 -12.24
N TYR A 139 2.19 20.20 -13.04
CA TYR A 139 0.86 19.58 -13.16
C TYR A 139 -0.02 19.66 -11.88
N ALA A 140 0.37 20.42 -10.85
CA ALA A 140 -0.45 20.70 -9.68
C ALA A 140 -1.40 21.88 -9.95
N LYS A 141 -2.44 21.63 -10.76
CA LYS A 141 -3.44 22.65 -11.16
C LYS A 141 -4.86 22.11 -11.11
N ASP A 142 -5.82 23.00 -10.93
CA ASP A 142 -7.24 22.68 -10.83
C ASP A 142 -7.88 22.23 -12.16
N ASP A 143 -7.20 22.46 -13.29
CA ASP A 143 -7.60 22.02 -14.63
C ASP A 143 -6.77 20.83 -15.14
N ILE A 144 -5.97 20.18 -14.28
CA ILE A 144 -5.13 19.02 -14.67
C ILE A 144 -5.45 17.80 -13.79
N CYS A 145 -5.62 16.65 -14.45
CA CYS A 145 -5.68 15.34 -13.82
C CYS A 145 -4.45 14.52 -14.19
N VAL A 146 -3.71 14.08 -13.19
CA VAL A 146 -2.53 13.21 -13.37
C VAL A 146 -2.97 11.75 -13.35
N ILE A 147 -2.53 10.99 -14.34
CA ILE A 147 -2.75 9.55 -14.45
C ILE A 147 -1.44 8.83 -14.11
N ASN A 148 -1.42 8.08 -13.01
CA ASN A 148 -0.33 7.14 -12.73
C ASN A 148 -0.61 5.82 -13.45
N PHE A 149 0.00 5.62 -14.61
CA PHE A 149 -0.09 4.37 -15.34
C PHE A 149 1.07 3.45 -14.95
N ARG A 150 0.77 2.18 -14.66
CA ARG A 150 1.78 1.15 -14.39
C ARG A 150 1.84 0.19 -15.55
N GLY A 151 2.89 0.30 -16.34
CA GLY A 151 3.22 -0.67 -17.39
C GLY A 151 4.30 -1.63 -16.90
N GLY A 152 5.39 -1.72 -17.67
CA GLY A 152 6.55 -2.53 -17.31
C GLY A 152 6.16 -4.00 -17.15
N GLU A 153 6.54 -4.60 -16.03
CA GLU A 153 6.24 -6.01 -15.73
C GLU A 153 4.72 -6.31 -15.69
N TYR A 154 3.87 -5.32 -15.36
CA TYR A 154 2.43 -5.54 -15.24
C TYR A 154 1.82 -5.90 -16.59
N VAL A 155 2.35 -5.39 -17.71
CA VAL A 155 1.85 -5.67 -19.07
C VAL A 155 1.75 -7.18 -19.35
N HIS A 156 2.59 -7.98 -18.72
CA HIS A 156 2.65 -9.43 -18.91
C HIS A 156 1.80 -10.22 -17.90
N ILE A 157 1.17 -9.54 -16.94
CA ILE A 157 0.40 -10.16 -15.85
C ILE A 157 -1.09 -9.81 -16.03
N LYS A 158 -1.82 -10.66 -16.76
CA LYS A 158 -3.23 -10.41 -17.15
C LYS A 158 -4.14 -10.04 -15.98
N ASN A 159 -3.94 -10.63 -14.81
CA ASN A 159 -4.83 -10.40 -13.65
C ASN A 159 -4.62 -9.01 -13.03
N VAL A 160 -3.42 -8.44 -13.20
CA VAL A 160 -2.99 -7.18 -12.58
C VAL A 160 -3.03 -6.02 -13.58
N PHE A 161 -2.76 -6.26 -14.86
CA PHE A 161 -2.72 -5.20 -15.87
C PHE A 161 -4.10 -4.58 -16.09
N LEU A 162 -4.25 -3.30 -15.76
CA LEU A 162 -5.54 -2.63 -15.86
C LEU A 162 -5.95 -2.44 -17.33
N PRO A 163 -7.16 -2.85 -17.73
CA PRO A 163 -7.60 -2.82 -19.12
C PRO A 163 -7.94 -1.39 -19.56
N GLN A 164 -7.96 -1.13 -20.87
CA GLN A 164 -8.31 0.18 -21.45
C GLN A 164 -9.58 0.76 -20.83
N LYS A 165 -10.61 -0.09 -20.65
CA LYS A 165 -11.89 0.28 -20.06
C LYS A 165 -11.78 0.95 -18.69
N TYR A 166 -10.88 0.49 -17.82
CA TYR A 166 -10.67 1.12 -16.51
C TYR A 166 -10.26 2.59 -16.68
N TRP A 167 -9.29 2.83 -17.56
CA TRP A 167 -8.77 4.16 -17.81
C TRP A 167 -9.80 5.07 -18.48
N ASP A 168 -10.53 4.57 -19.48
CA ASP A 168 -11.58 5.32 -20.17
C ASP A 168 -12.71 5.73 -19.21
N ASP A 169 -13.14 4.81 -18.34
CA ASP A 169 -14.20 5.10 -17.37
C ASP A 169 -13.72 6.06 -16.27
N ALA A 170 -12.47 5.93 -15.81
CA ALA A 170 -11.89 6.87 -14.85
C ALA A 170 -11.77 8.29 -15.44
N VAL A 171 -11.35 8.40 -16.71
CA VAL A 171 -11.31 9.68 -17.43
C VAL A 171 -12.70 10.29 -17.55
N LYS A 172 -13.73 9.50 -17.89
CA LYS A 172 -15.13 10.00 -17.94
C LYS A 172 -15.61 10.51 -16.58
N HIS A 173 -15.27 9.82 -15.49
CA HIS A 173 -15.60 10.28 -14.13
C HIS A 173 -14.88 11.59 -13.78
N MET A 174 -13.62 11.75 -14.16
CA MET A 174 -12.94 13.04 -13.97
C MET A 174 -13.57 14.14 -14.84
N GLN A 175 -13.92 13.84 -16.09
CA GLN A 175 -14.58 14.79 -16.98
C GLN A 175 -15.98 15.21 -16.51
N SER A 176 -16.69 14.38 -15.76
CA SER A 176 -17.98 14.78 -15.15
C SER A 176 -17.79 15.76 -13.99
N ILE A 177 -16.63 15.75 -13.33
CA ILE A 177 -16.24 16.76 -12.32
C ILE A 177 -15.83 18.06 -13.02
N ASN A 178 -14.98 17.99 -14.04
CA ASN A 178 -14.58 19.13 -14.84
C ASN A 178 -14.36 18.70 -16.31
N PRO A 179 -15.23 19.13 -17.26
CA PRO A 179 -15.13 18.71 -18.65
C PRO A 179 -13.88 19.26 -19.36
N ASN A 180 -13.21 20.25 -18.78
CA ASN A 180 -12.02 20.90 -19.35
C ASN A 180 -10.70 20.32 -18.83
N PHE A 181 -10.72 19.21 -18.08
CA PHE A 181 -9.49 18.60 -17.59
C PHE A 181 -8.52 18.28 -18.73
N LYS A 182 -7.27 18.69 -18.53
CA LYS A 182 -6.12 18.17 -19.26
C LYS A 182 -5.59 16.94 -18.53
N PHE A 183 -5.32 15.88 -19.26
CA PHE A 183 -4.82 14.64 -18.70
C PHE A 183 -3.33 14.48 -19.02
N VAL A 184 -2.55 14.18 -18.00
CA VAL A 184 -1.10 13.95 -18.11
C VAL A 184 -0.77 12.59 -17.50
N VAL A 185 -0.10 11.73 -18.27
CA VAL A 185 0.22 10.37 -17.86
C VAL A 185 1.67 10.31 -17.39
N ILE A 186 1.87 9.86 -16.15
CA ILE A 186 3.17 9.58 -15.55
C ILE A 186 3.31 8.07 -15.41
N THR A 187 4.35 7.50 -16.01
CA THR A 187 4.49 6.05 -16.19
C THR A 187 5.95 5.61 -16.22
N ASP A 188 6.23 4.37 -15.84
CA ASP A 188 7.51 3.71 -16.08
C ASP A 188 7.64 3.11 -17.50
N ASP A 189 6.53 3.09 -18.26
CA ASP A 189 6.46 2.55 -19.61
C ASP A 189 5.68 3.49 -20.55
N VAL A 190 6.40 4.46 -21.09
CA VAL A 190 5.87 5.46 -22.03
C VAL A 190 5.34 4.80 -23.31
N LYS A 191 6.01 3.74 -23.79
CA LYS A 191 5.66 3.09 -25.06
C LYS A 191 4.30 2.43 -24.98
N THR A 192 4.02 1.70 -23.90
CA THR A 192 2.71 1.08 -23.70
C THR A 192 1.65 2.11 -23.37
N ALA A 193 1.95 3.08 -22.49
CA ALA A 193 0.99 4.13 -22.12
C ALA A 193 0.52 4.95 -23.34
N LYS A 194 1.39 5.25 -24.31
CA LYS A 194 0.98 5.93 -25.56
C LYS A 194 -0.02 5.15 -26.42
N LYS A 195 -0.10 3.82 -26.26
CA LYS A 195 -1.14 3.02 -26.92
C LYS A 195 -2.49 3.18 -26.24
N PHE A 196 -2.49 3.32 -24.92
CA PHE A 196 -3.69 3.52 -24.11
C PHE A 196 -4.21 4.97 -24.19
N PHE A 197 -3.28 5.92 -24.32
CA PHE A 197 -3.55 7.34 -24.28
C PHE A 197 -2.93 8.07 -25.49
N PRO A 198 -3.35 7.76 -26.73
CA PRO A 198 -2.73 8.33 -27.93
C PRO A 198 -2.89 9.85 -28.04
N ARG A 199 -3.79 10.46 -27.27
CA ARG A 199 -4.11 11.89 -27.28
C ARG A 199 -3.61 12.65 -26.05
N PHE A 200 -3.04 11.97 -25.06
CA PHE A 200 -2.55 12.61 -23.83
C PHE A 200 -1.04 12.77 -23.87
N GLU A 201 -0.54 13.72 -23.09
CA GLU A 201 0.88 13.82 -22.84
C GLU A 201 1.31 12.66 -21.92
N VAL A 202 2.35 11.94 -22.33
CA VAL A 202 2.85 10.74 -21.61
C VAL A 202 4.33 10.91 -21.33
N PHE A 203 4.68 10.92 -20.05
CA PHE A 203 6.03 11.16 -19.59
C PHE A 203 6.55 10.06 -18.65
N HIS A 204 7.86 9.91 -18.70
CA HIS A 204 8.68 9.33 -17.65
C HIS A 204 9.87 10.26 -17.48
N PHE A 205 10.09 10.79 -16.28
CA PHE A 205 11.26 11.65 -16.02
C PHE A 205 12.34 10.88 -15.28
N ASN A 206 12.04 10.54 -14.04
CA ASN A 206 12.82 9.71 -13.13
C ASN A 206 11.97 9.45 -11.88
N ILE A 207 12.42 8.53 -11.02
CA ILE A 207 11.71 8.14 -9.79
C ILE A 207 11.34 9.37 -8.93
N ALA A 208 12.26 10.33 -8.76
CA ALA A 208 12.05 11.50 -7.92
C ALA A 208 10.95 12.42 -8.46
N LYS A 209 11.08 12.85 -9.71
CA LYS A 209 10.14 13.79 -10.34
C LYS A 209 8.76 13.15 -10.53
N ASP A 210 8.70 11.88 -10.93
CA ASP A 210 7.43 11.16 -11.08
C ASP A 210 6.70 11.02 -9.73
N TYR A 211 7.45 10.75 -8.64
CA TYR A 211 6.89 10.73 -7.28
C TYR A 211 6.35 12.10 -6.85
N ILE A 212 7.12 13.17 -7.09
CA ILE A 212 6.77 14.54 -6.68
C ILE A 212 5.54 15.06 -7.44
N ILE A 213 5.41 14.75 -8.73
CA ILE A 213 4.21 15.09 -9.51
C ILE A 213 2.97 14.44 -8.88
N ILE A 214 3.03 13.16 -8.52
CA ILE A 214 1.90 12.48 -7.85
C ILE A 214 1.64 13.08 -6.46
N LYS A 215 2.71 13.40 -5.70
CA LYS A 215 2.64 13.99 -4.35
C LYS A 215 1.92 15.34 -4.32
N ASN A 216 1.99 16.12 -5.40
CA ASN A 216 1.44 17.48 -5.44
C ASN A 216 0.19 17.62 -6.35
N ALA A 217 -0.21 16.57 -7.06
CA ALA A 217 -1.36 16.60 -7.97
C ALA A 217 -2.69 16.90 -7.25
N HIS A 218 -3.57 17.67 -7.88
CA HIS A 218 -4.89 17.97 -7.31
C HIS A 218 -5.92 16.88 -7.62
N TYR A 219 -5.79 16.23 -8.79
CA TYR A 219 -6.68 15.17 -9.24
C TYR A 219 -5.84 13.99 -9.74
N LEU A 220 -6.18 12.78 -9.28
CA LEU A 220 -5.41 11.57 -9.56
C LEU A 220 -6.28 10.44 -10.10
N ILE A 221 -5.79 9.76 -11.14
CA ILE A 221 -6.22 8.41 -11.51
C ILE A 221 -5.02 7.49 -11.29
N LEU A 222 -5.14 6.50 -10.41
CA LEU A 222 -4.06 5.63 -10.01
C LEU A 222 -4.11 4.27 -10.70
N SER A 223 -2.94 3.63 -10.77
CA SER A 223 -2.80 2.20 -11.01
C SER A 223 -2.92 1.41 -9.70
N ASN A 224 -2.92 0.08 -9.78
CA ASN A 224 -2.80 -0.84 -8.65
C ASN A 224 -1.33 -1.05 -8.23
N SER A 225 -0.55 0.03 -8.16
CA SER A 225 0.87 0.00 -7.79
C SER A 225 1.12 0.70 -6.45
N SER A 226 1.92 0.07 -5.59
CA SER A 226 2.33 0.66 -4.32
C SER A 226 3.20 1.92 -4.48
N PHE A 227 3.78 2.16 -5.66
CA PHE A 227 4.59 3.34 -5.95
C PHE A 227 3.82 4.64 -5.68
N ALA A 228 2.55 4.69 -6.06
CA ALA A 228 1.72 5.87 -5.91
C ALA A 228 1.05 5.99 -4.53
N CYS A 229 1.13 4.97 -3.67
CA CYS A 229 0.42 4.94 -2.39
C CYS A 229 0.78 6.11 -1.47
N PHE A 230 2.05 6.21 -1.04
CA PHE A 230 2.48 7.31 -0.16
C PHE A 230 2.34 8.71 -0.78
N PRO A 231 2.78 8.96 -2.03
CA PRO A 231 2.67 10.31 -2.58
C PRO A 231 1.21 10.73 -2.67
N ALA A 232 0.29 9.86 -3.09
CA ALA A 232 -1.14 10.21 -3.12
C ALA A 232 -1.77 10.30 -1.73
N TRP A 233 -1.44 9.39 -0.80
CA TRP A 233 -2.05 9.35 0.53
C TRP A 233 -1.64 10.53 1.41
N LEU A 234 -0.40 10.99 1.29
CA LEU A 234 0.15 12.12 2.07
C LEU A 234 -0.06 13.48 1.42
N ASN A 235 -0.53 13.51 0.17
CA ASN A 235 -0.77 14.71 -0.63
C ASN A 235 -1.77 15.65 0.08
N GLU A 236 -1.35 16.89 0.32
CA GLU A 236 -2.14 17.92 0.98
C GLU A 236 -2.99 18.75 0.01
N ASN A 237 -2.69 18.66 -1.28
CA ASN A 237 -3.41 19.35 -2.36
C ASN A 237 -4.46 18.47 -3.05
N LEU A 238 -4.54 17.18 -2.67
CA LEU A 238 -5.40 16.20 -3.33
C LEU A 238 -6.88 16.49 -3.08
N LYS A 239 -7.61 16.76 -4.17
CA LYS A 239 -9.05 17.02 -4.17
C LYS A 239 -9.88 15.78 -4.50
N PHE A 240 -9.40 14.95 -5.43
CA PHE A 240 -10.08 13.72 -5.81
C PHE A 240 -9.12 12.67 -6.36
N CYS A 241 -9.31 11.40 -5.98
CA CYS A 241 -8.46 10.30 -6.40
C CYS A 241 -9.29 9.07 -6.75
N ILE A 242 -9.09 8.53 -7.95
CA ILE A 242 -9.68 7.27 -8.42
C ILE A 242 -8.60 6.18 -8.39
N ALA A 243 -8.91 5.05 -7.77
CA ALA A 243 -8.09 3.84 -7.74
C ALA A 243 -8.91 2.62 -8.22
N PRO A 244 -8.27 1.52 -8.64
CA PRO A 244 -9.00 0.32 -9.07
C PRO A 244 -9.59 -0.43 -7.87
N LYS A 245 -10.90 -0.71 -7.90
CA LYS A 245 -11.56 -1.60 -6.94
C LYS A 245 -10.97 -3.01 -7.04
N TYR A 246 -10.78 -3.68 -5.91
CA TYR A 246 -10.08 -4.98 -5.80
C TYR A 246 -8.58 -4.95 -6.12
N TRP A 247 -8.01 -3.76 -6.34
CA TRP A 247 -6.58 -3.51 -6.49
C TRP A 247 -5.88 -4.41 -7.50
N SER A 248 -5.03 -5.35 -7.07
CA SER A 248 -4.26 -6.23 -7.97
C SER A 248 -5.13 -7.27 -8.69
N GLN A 249 -6.41 -7.38 -8.32
CA GLN A 249 -7.37 -8.33 -8.89
C GLN A 249 -8.59 -7.63 -9.48
N TYR A 250 -8.41 -6.38 -9.92
CA TYR A 250 -9.44 -5.63 -10.63
C TYR A 250 -10.06 -6.44 -11.77
N ASN A 251 -9.31 -7.29 -12.47
CA ASN A 251 -9.82 -8.06 -13.62
C ASN A 251 -10.57 -9.34 -13.25
N THR A 252 -10.26 -9.94 -12.09
CA THR A 252 -10.61 -11.35 -11.80
C THR A 252 -11.38 -11.53 -10.51
N SER A 253 -11.43 -10.52 -9.64
CA SER A 253 -12.10 -10.62 -8.34
C SER A 253 -13.60 -10.90 -8.49
N ASP A 254 -14.14 -11.82 -7.69
CA ASP A 254 -15.57 -12.04 -7.50
C ASP A 254 -16.12 -11.37 -6.22
N GLY A 255 -15.32 -10.50 -5.60
CA GLY A 255 -15.61 -9.82 -4.34
C GLY A 255 -14.45 -9.86 -3.34
N TYR A 256 -13.46 -10.76 -3.51
CA TYR A 256 -12.22 -10.71 -2.73
C TYR A 256 -11.34 -9.53 -3.15
N TRP A 257 -10.52 -9.04 -2.23
CA TRP A 257 -9.51 -8.04 -2.56
C TRP A 257 -8.14 -8.70 -2.62
N GLY A 258 -7.49 -8.63 -3.78
CA GLY A 258 -6.07 -8.96 -3.88
C GLY A 258 -5.26 -7.82 -3.32
N CYS A 259 -4.38 -8.11 -2.35
CA CYS A 259 -3.71 -7.08 -1.56
C CYS A 259 -4.72 -6.20 -0.80
N SER A 260 -5.61 -6.83 -0.03
CA SER A 260 -6.72 -6.12 0.66
C SER A 260 -6.30 -4.97 1.58
N TYR A 261 -5.03 -4.96 1.95
CA TYR A 261 -4.34 -3.90 2.67
C TYR A 261 -4.18 -2.58 1.89
N ASN A 262 -4.27 -2.58 0.54
CA ASN A 262 -4.18 -1.37 -0.29
C ASN A 262 -5.52 -0.63 -0.48
N MET A 263 -6.49 -0.86 0.41
CA MET A 263 -7.67 -0.01 0.51
C MET A 263 -7.33 1.15 1.46
N ILE A 264 -7.22 2.36 0.92
CA ILE A 264 -6.77 3.60 1.55
C ILE A 264 -7.95 4.55 1.72
N GLU A 265 -8.09 5.11 2.92
CA GLU A 265 -9.13 6.07 3.25
C GLU A 265 -8.99 7.37 2.43
N GLY A 266 -10.14 7.92 2.00
CA GLY A 266 -10.21 9.17 1.23
C GLY A 266 -10.15 9.00 -0.29
N TRP A 267 -9.97 7.78 -0.80
CA TRP A 267 -10.00 7.50 -2.24
C TRP A 267 -11.36 6.97 -2.71
N GLN A 268 -11.60 7.07 -4.02
CA GLN A 268 -12.72 6.45 -4.71
C GLN A 268 -12.25 5.25 -5.52
N TYR A 269 -13.01 4.16 -5.48
CA TYR A 269 -12.66 2.89 -6.09
C TYR A 269 -13.57 2.60 -7.27
N LEU A 270 -13.00 2.60 -8.47
CA LEU A 270 -13.72 2.31 -9.70
C LEU A 270 -13.79 0.79 -9.92
N GLY A 271 -15.01 0.26 -10.05
CA GLY A 271 -15.29 -1.13 -10.40
C GLY A 271 -15.37 -1.37 -11.91
N ARG A 272 -15.36 -2.65 -12.32
CA ARG A 272 -15.42 -3.07 -13.74
C ARG A 272 -16.73 -2.65 -14.43
N GLU A 273 -17.78 -2.46 -13.65
CA GLU A 273 -19.08 -1.95 -14.05
C GLU A 273 -19.10 -0.44 -14.32
N GLY A 274 -17.98 0.26 -14.11
CA GLY A 274 -17.86 1.71 -14.31
C GLY A 274 -18.43 2.54 -13.16
N LYS A 275 -18.70 1.95 -12.00
CA LYS A 275 -19.22 2.64 -10.81
C LYS A 275 -18.11 2.93 -9.81
N LEU A 276 -18.14 4.12 -9.21
CA LEU A 276 -17.28 4.48 -8.09
C LEU A 276 -17.90 4.00 -6.78
N SER A 277 -17.05 3.58 -5.85
CA SER A 277 -17.39 3.26 -4.46
C SER A 277 -16.39 3.95 -3.55
N ASP A 278 -16.84 4.56 -2.47
CA ASP A 278 -15.90 5.09 -1.47
C ASP A 278 -15.25 3.95 -0.64
N TYR A 279 -14.30 4.33 0.20
CA TYR A 279 -13.62 3.43 1.13
C TYR A 279 -14.61 2.65 2.01
N ALA A 280 -15.62 3.31 2.59
CA ALA A 280 -16.55 2.68 3.54
C ALA A 280 -17.43 1.62 2.85
N ALA A 281 -17.90 1.89 1.64
CA ALA A 281 -18.63 0.93 0.82
C ALA A 281 -17.75 -0.28 0.47
N CYS A 282 -16.50 -0.05 0.06
CA CYS A 282 -15.55 -1.11 -0.25
C CYS A 282 -15.21 -1.98 0.97
N GLN A 283 -15.01 -1.37 2.15
CA GLN A 283 -14.80 -2.10 3.41
C GLN A 283 -16.01 -2.95 3.78
N LYS A 284 -17.23 -2.40 3.64
CA LYS A 284 -18.46 -3.14 3.92
C LYS A 284 -18.61 -4.35 3.02
N GLU A 285 -18.47 -4.16 1.70
CA GLU A 285 -18.54 -5.27 0.73
C GLU A 285 -17.47 -6.34 1.00
N PHE A 286 -16.24 -5.92 1.31
CA PHE A 286 -15.16 -6.85 1.62
C PHE A 286 -15.41 -7.62 2.92
N LEU A 287 -15.96 -6.97 3.95
CA LEU A 287 -16.35 -7.64 5.19
C LEU A 287 -17.46 -8.68 4.94
N GLU A 288 -18.48 -8.33 4.16
CA GLU A 288 -19.54 -9.26 3.78
C GLU A 288 -18.98 -10.46 3.01
N TYR A 289 -18.05 -10.23 2.08
CA TYR A 289 -17.34 -11.30 1.36
C TYR A 289 -16.57 -12.21 2.33
N ARG A 290 -15.81 -11.63 3.26
CA ARG A 290 -15.04 -12.39 4.27
C ARG A 290 -15.93 -13.22 5.18
N LEU A 291 -17.11 -12.73 5.54
CA LEU A 291 -18.05 -13.48 6.37
C LEU A 291 -18.61 -14.70 5.62
N LYS A 292 -18.95 -14.53 4.34
CA LYS A 292 -19.42 -15.62 3.47
C LYS A 292 -18.32 -16.65 3.19
N HIS A 293 -17.09 -16.19 3.00
CA HIS A 293 -15.93 -17.01 2.61
C HIS A 293 -14.90 -17.15 3.73
N PHE A 294 -15.34 -17.20 4.99
CA PHE A 294 -14.44 -17.13 6.16
C PHE A 294 -13.29 -18.16 6.12
N LYS A 295 -13.53 -19.33 5.52
CA LYS A 295 -12.53 -20.40 5.34
C LYS A 295 -11.33 -19.95 4.51
N PHE A 296 -11.49 -19.04 3.55
CA PHE A 296 -10.39 -18.52 2.73
C PHE A 296 -9.41 -17.68 3.55
N PHE A 297 -9.89 -17.11 4.65
CA PHE A 297 -9.14 -16.24 5.55
C PHE A 297 -8.70 -16.96 6.83
N GLN A 298 -8.94 -18.27 6.93
CA GLN A 298 -8.42 -19.08 8.04
C GLN A 298 -6.95 -19.41 7.82
N GLN A 299 -6.18 -19.41 8.91
CA GLN A 299 -4.75 -19.66 8.89
C GLN A 299 -4.43 -21.07 8.37
N ALA A 300 -3.45 -21.20 7.49
CA ALA A 300 -2.62 -22.40 7.50
C ALA A 300 -1.90 -22.42 8.85
N LYS A 301 -2.00 -23.53 9.61
CA LYS A 301 -1.36 -23.68 10.93
C LYS A 301 0.10 -23.21 10.87
N ILE A 302 0.43 -22.19 11.66
CA ILE A 302 1.82 -21.73 11.81
C ILE A 302 2.63 -22.88 12.42
N ASN A 303 3.66 -23.37 11.70
CA ASN A 303 4.68 -24.20 12.31
C ASN A 303 5.33 -23.40 13.44
N ARG A 304 5.19 -23.90 14.67
CA ARG A 304 5.55 -23.24 15.93
C ARG A 304 7.02 -22.81 15.93
N GLY A 305 7.28 -21.55 15.59
CA GLY A 305 8.55 -20.85 15.86
C GLY A 305 8.39 -19.67 16.83
N PHE A 306 7.14 -19.26 17.14
CA PHE A 306 6.83 -18.19 18.08
C PHE A 306 5.82 -18.67 19.11
N SER A 307 6.23 -18.72 20.38
CA SER A 307 5.29 -18.68 21.50
C SER A 307 5.07 -17.22 21.90
N ALA A 308 4.17 -16.53 21.21
CA ALA A 308 3.59 -15.33 21.79
C ALA A 308 2.73 -15.77 22.98
N LYS A 309 2.95 -15.21 24.18
CA LYS A 309 1.99 -15.38 25.28
C LYS A 309 0.63 -14.85 24.81
N PRO A 310 -0.48 -15.57 25.04
CA PRO A 310 -1.79 -15.12 24.61
C PRO A 310 -2.10 -13.76 25.25
N VAL A 311 -2.33 -12.74 24.42
CA VAL A 311 -2.89 -11.46 24.86
C VAL A 311 -4.36 -11.70 25.20
N PRO A 312 -4.91 -11.10 26.27
CA PRO A 312 -6.33 -11.19 26.57
C PRO A 312 -7.14 -10.68 25.39
N LYS A 313 -8.12 -11.47 24.94
CA LYS A 313 -9.03 -11.12 23.84
C LYS A 313 -9.74 -9.79 24.15
N PHE A 314 -9.26 -8.67 23.60
CA PHE A 314 -10.07 -7.45 23.50
C PHE A 314 -11.04 -7.61 22.33
N SER A 315 -12.17 -8.26 22.63
CA SER A 315 -13.27 -8.45 21.68
C SER A 315 -14.08 -7.15 21.51
N LEU A 316 -13.53 -6.14 20.84
CA LEU A 316 -14.28 -4.92 20.53
C LEU A 316 -15.29 -5.15 19.39
N VAL A 317 -14.94 -6.02 18.43
CA VAL A 317 -15.77 -6.34 17.26
C VAL A 317 -17.04 -7.14 17.63
N TYR A 318 -16.97 -8.01 18.65
CA TYR A 318 -18.15 -8.76 19.13
C TYR A 318 -19.14 -7.91 19.95
N ARG A 319 -18.69 -6.80 20.56
CA ARG A 319 -19.56 -5.92 21.37
C ARG A 319 -20.46 -5.04 20.49
N VAL A 320 -19.99 -4.63 19.33
CA VAL A 320 -20.79 -3.85 18.36
C VAL A 320 -21.89 -4.72 17.73
N LEU A 321 -21.60 -5.99 17.42
CA LEU A 321 -22.57 -6.91 16.81
C LEU A 321 -23.72 -7.34 17.76
N ARG A 322 -23.49 -7.39 19.08
CA ARG A 322 -24.58 -7.63 20.06
C ARG A 322 -25.49 -6.41 20.24
N LYS A 323 -24.97 -5.19 20.10
CA LYS A 323 -25.79 -3.97 20.20
C LYS A 323 -26.75 -3.81 19.01
N ILE A 324 -26.35 -4.24 17.82
CA ILE A 324 -27.18 -4.15 16.61
C ILE A 324 -28.30 -5.22 16.60
N LYS A 325 -28.04 -6.43 17.12
CA LYS A 325 -29.08 -7.47 17.23
C LYS A 325 -30.09 -7.26 18.37
N GLY A 326 -29.78 -6.46 19.38
CA GLY A 326 -30.69 -6.13 20.48
C GLY A 326 -31.66 -4.97 20.21
N LEU A 327 -31.47 -4.24 19.10
CA LEU A 327 -32.29 -3.07 18.72
C LEU A 327 -33.31 -3.37 17.60
N LEU A 328 -33.36 -4.62 17.11
CA LEU A 328 -34.27 -5.08 16.04
C LEU A 328 -35.11 -6.29 16.46
N GLY A 329 -35.39 -6.41 17.76
CA GLY A 329 -36.22 -7.48 18.33
C GLY A 329 -37.34 -6.93 19.19
N THR A 330 -38.44 -6.53 18.54
CA THR A 330 -39.83 -6.67 19.02
C THR A 330 -40.62 -7.35 17.93
#